data_AF-A0A067DK69-F1
#
_entry.id   AF-A0A067DK69-F1
#
_cell.length_a   1.000
_cell.length_b   1.000
_cell.length_c   1.000
_cell.angle_alpha   90.00
_cell.angle_beta   90.00
_cell.angle_gamma   90.00
#
_symmetry.space_group_name_H-M   'P 1'
#
loop_
_entity.id
_entity.type
_entity.pdbx_description
1 polymer ?
#
loop_
_entity_poly.entity_id
_entity_poly.type
_entity_poly.pdbx_seq_one_letter_code
_entity_poly.pdbx_strand_id
1 'polypeptide(L)'
;MSREFEKAARRLENARLVLRRFPNIEKLRSRESKDDPIELCSPVTKEELVAKVASQLSISIEPEYLHLPSPLSAFGEYEVPMRLSKTIPLPEGKVQWTFNVKVHGK
;
A
#
# COMPACT_ATOMS: atom_id res chain seq x y z
N MET A 1 4.79 -21.99 -17.48
CA MET A 1 5.09 -20.97 -16.46
C MET A 1 3.95 -20.96 -15.44
N SER A 2 4.29 -20.74 -14.18
CA SER A 2 3.74 -21.47 -13.02
C SER A 2 2.40 -20.92 -12.50
N ARG A 3 1.41 -21.81 -12.30
CA ARG A 3 0.06 -21.52 -11.74
C ARG A 3 0.09 -20.72 -10.42
N GLU A 4 1.18 -20.80 -9.67
CA GLU A 4 1.37 -20.09 -8.40
C GLU A 4 1.56 -18.59 -8.61
N PHE A 5 2.25 -18.17 -9.67
CA PHE A 5 2.41 -16.75 -9.99
C PHE A 5 1.09 -16.12 -10.40
N GLU A 6 0.27 -16.83 -11.18
CA GLU A 6 -1.06 -16.35 -11.55
C GLU A 6 -1.98 -16.21 -10.32
N LYS A 7 -1.92 -17.17 -9.39
CA LYS A 7 -2.65 -17.07 -8.11
C LYS A 7 -2.16 -15.91 -7.25
N ALA A 8 -0.84 -15.71 -7.14
CA ALA A 8 -0.26 -14.59 -6.40
C ALA A 8 -0.65 -13.25 -7.04
N ALA A 9 -0.56 -13.14 -8.37
CA ALA A 9 -1.00 -11.99 -9.15
C ALA A 9 -2.48 -11.67 -8.90
N ARG A 10 -3.38 -12.65 -9.02
CA ARG A 10 -4.82 -12.46 -8.73
C ARG A 10 -5.09 -12.03 -7.29
N ARG A 11 -4.37 -12.60 -6.32
CA ARG A 11 -4.46 -12.18 -4.91
C ARG A 11 -4.01 -10.74 -4.75
N LEU A 12 -2.90 -10.37 -5.37
CA LEU A 12 -2.30 -9.06 -5.27
C LEU A 12 -3.18 -7.98 -5.94
N GLU A 13 -3.83 -8.32 -7.06
CA GLU A 13 -4.77 -7.43 -7.75
C GLU A 13 -6.06 -7.20 -6.96
N ASN A 14 -6.66 -8.27 -6.42
CA ASN A 14 -7.90 -8.16 -5.63
C ASN A 14 -7.65 -7.72 -4.19
N ALA A 15 -6.38 -7.70 -3.77
CA ALA A 15 -6.02 -7.34 -2.42
C ALA A 15 -6.13 -5.84 -2.20
N ARG A 16 -6.70 -5.52 -1.05
CA ARG A 16 -6.67 -4.18 -0.49
C ARG A 16 -5.89 -4.23 0.81
N LEU A 17 -4.73 -3.58 0.83
CA LEU A 17 -3.89 -3.56 2.02
C LEU A 17 -4.46 -2.53 3.01
N VAL A 18 -5.02 -3.02 4.11
CA VAL A 18 -5.58 -2.14 5.14
C VAL A 18 -4.56 -1.95 6.26
N LEU A 19 -4.16 -0.70 6.47
CA LEU A 19 -3.22 -0.27 7.49
C LEU A 19 -3.95 0.52 8.57
N ARG A 20 -3.93 -0.01 9.79
CA ARG A 20 -4.41 0.69 10.98
C ARG A 20 -3.27 1.46 11.62
N ARG A 21 -3.39 2.78 11.70
CA ARG A 21 -2.38 3.67 12.28
C ARG A 21 -3.02 4.62 13.29
N PHE A 22 -2.22 5.04 14.27
CA PHE A 22 -2.63 6.08 15.19
C PHE A 22 -2.52 7.45 14.50
N PRO A 23 -3.56 8.30 14.60
CA PRO A 23 -3.46 9.66 14.10
C PRO A 23 -2.48 10.46 14.96
N ASN A 24 -1.85 11.47 14.37
CA ASN A 24 -1.10 12.47 15.11
C ASN A 24 -2.11 13.36 15.87
N ILE A 25 -2.27 13.12 17.16
CA ILE A 25 -3.30 13.76 17.98
C ILE A 25 -3.09 15.27 18.07
N GLU A 26 -1.83 15.75 18.13
CA GLU A 26 -1.55 17.19 18.20
C GLU A 26 -2.01 17.88 16.92
N LYS A 27 -1.60 17.37 15.75
CA LYS A 27 -2.04 17.91 14.46
C LYS A 27 -3.54 17.74 14.22
N LEU A 28 -4.13 16.65 14.70
CA LEU A 28 -5.58 16.40 14.64
C LEU A 28 -6.39 17.35 15.55
N ARG A 29 -5.79 17.90 16.60
CA ARG A 29 -6.45 18.91 17.45
C ARG A 29 -6.28 20.32 16.89
N SER A 30 -5.18 20.57 16.20
CA SER A 30 -4.83 21.88 15.64
C SER A 30 -5.31 22.10 14.19
N ARG A 31 -5.99 21.13 13.58
CA ARG A 31 -6.55 21.26 12.22
C ARG A 31 -7.64 22.33 12.17
N GLU A 32 -7.59 23.13 11.11
CA GLU A 32 -8.47 24.29 10.92
C GLU A 32 -9.81 23.87 10.32
N SER A 33 -9.82 22.81 9.51
CA SER A 33 -11.01 22.24 8.87
C SER A 33 -11.16 20.73 9.12
N LYS A 34 -12.37 20.23 8.94
CA LYS A 34 -12.65 18.79 8.89
C LYS A 34 -12.12 18.13 7.61
N ASP A 35 -11.90 18.92 6.56
CA ASP A 35 -11.32 18.48 5.29
C ASP A 35 -9.80 18.32 5.34
N ASP A 36 -9.14 18.81 6.40
CA ASP A 36 -7.70 18.65 6.56
C ASP A 36 -7.33 17.17 6.70
N PRO A 37 -6.29 16.70 5.96
CA PRO A 37 -5.87 15.32 6.01
C PRO A 37 -5.44 14.95 7.42
N ILE A 38 -5.94 13.81 7.91
CA ILE A 38 -5.56 13.30 9.22
C ILE A 38 -4.15 12.74 9.12
N GLU A 39 -3.18 13.50 9.62
CA GLU A 39 -1.80 13.06 9.68
C GLU A 39 -1.61 11.85 10.61
N LEU A 40 -0.69 10.98 10.25
CA LEU A 40 -0.27 9.83 11.02
C LEU A 40 0.74 10.23 12.10
N CYS A 41 0.67 9.56 13.25
CA CYS A 41 1.71 9.67 14.27
C CYS A 41 3.06 9.13 13.77
N SER A 42 3.03 8.10 12.93
CA SER A 42 4.22 7.55 12.28
C SER A 42 3.91 7.28 10.81
N PRO A 43 4.72 7.81 9.87
CA PRO A 43 4.50 7.61 8.45
C PRO A 43 4.69 6.13 8.09
N VAL A 44 3.95 5.67 7.10
CA VAL A 44 4.10 4.32 6.55
C VAL A 44 5.25 4.32 5.56
N THR A 45 6.31 3.60 5.90
CA THR A 45 7.44 3.42 5.00
C THR A 45 7.22 2.27 4.03
N LYS A 46 8.12 2.19 3.05
CA LYS A 46 8.13 1.14 2.03
C LYS A 46 8.28 -0.25 2.64
N GLU A 47 9.15 -0.38 3.64
CA GLU A 47 9.45 -1.63 4.35
C GLU A 47 8.24 -2.11 5.13
N GLU A 48 7.50 -1.19 5.76
CA GLU A 48 6.28 -1.54 6.47
C GLU A 48 5.18 -2.01 5.52
N LEU A 49 5.07 -1.43 4.32
CA LEU A 49 4.16 -1.93 3.29
C LEU A 49 4.52 -3.37 2.89
N VAL A 50 5.80 -3.64 2.63
CA VAL A 50 6.28 -4.99 2.31
C VAL A 50 5.93 -5.98 3.41
N ALA A 51 6.25 -5.65 4.67
CA ALA A 51 5.95 -6.51 5.81
C ALA A 51 4.44 -6.78 5.94
N LYS A 52 3.61 -5.77 5.66
CA LYS A 52 2.15 -5.91 5.70
C LYS A 52 1.61 -6.72 4.54
N VAL A 53 2.18 -6.60 3.35
CA VAL A 53 1.85 -7.44 2.19
C VAL A 53 2.19 -8.90 2.48
N ALA A 54 3.38 -9.18 3.02
CA ALA A 54 3.78 -10.52 3.43
C ALA A 54 2.85 -11.10 4.51
N SER A 55 2.47 -10.28 5.49
CA SER A 55 1.59 -10.72 6.58
C SER A 55 0.12 -10.92 6.15
N GLN A 56 -0.44 -10.02 5.33
CA GLN A 56 -1.87 -10.05 4.96
C GLN A 56 -2.14 -10.96 3.76
N LEU A 57 -1.25 -10.98 2.78
CA LEU A 57 -1.46 -11.67 1.50
C LEU A 57 -0.62 -12.93 1.36
N SER A 58 0.30 -13.18 2.30
CA SER A 58 1.28 -14.27 2.22
C SER A 58 2.13 -14.19 0.95
N ILE A 59 2.43 -12.97 0.50
CA ILE A 59 3.26 -12.69 -0.67
C ILE A 59 4.51 -11.94 -0.19
N SER A 60 5.69 -12.51 -0.42
CA SER A 60 6.94 -11.79 -0.21
C SER A 60 7.23 -10.96 -1.45
N ILE A 61 7.36 -9.64 -1.28
CA ILE A 61 7.78 -8.71 -2.33
C ILE A 61 8.99 -7.95 -1.83
N GLU A 62 9.91 -7.60 -2.72
CA GLU A 62 11.03 -6.74 -2.34
C GLU A 62 10.58 -5.27 -2.31
N PRO A 63 11.11 -4.47 -1.36
CA PRO A 63 10.80 -3.07 -1.29
C PRO A 63 11.13 -2.37 -2.60
N GLU A 64 12.21 -2.71 -3.31
CA GLU A 64 12.63 -2.18 -4.61
C GLU A 64 11.52 -2.21 -5.67
N TYR A 65 10.66 -3.23 -5.63
CA TYR A 65 9.54 -3.36 -6.56
C TYR A 65 8.38 -2.42 -6.25
N LEU A 66 8.30 -1.82 -5.07
CA LEU A 66 7.29 -0.78 -4.79
C LEU A 66 7.84 0.58 -5.23
N HIS A 67 7.02 1.39 -5.89
CA HIS A 67 7.33 2.77 -6.17
C HIS A 67 6.61 3.67 -5.18
N LEU A 68 7.24 3.87 -4.02
CA LEU A 68 6.79 4.80 -3.00
C LEU A 68 7.88 5.87 -2.79
N PRO A 69 7.88 6.97 -3.58
CA PRO A 69 8.90 8.02 -3.47
C PRO A 69 8.80 8.81 -2.16
N SER A 70 7.64 8.82 -1.50
CA SER A 70 7.42 9.49 -0.23
C SER A 70 6.59 8.61 0.71
N PRO A 71 6.97 8.48 2.00
CA PRO A 71 6.18 7.74 2.98
C PRO A 71 4.75 8.25 3.06
N LEU A 72 3.78 7.36 3.31
CA LEU A 72 2.39 7.77 3.51
C LEU A 72 2.27 8.39 4.90
N SER A 73 1.99 9.69 4.97
CA SER A 73 1.94 10.45 6.22
C SER A 73 0.54 10.79 6.69
N ALA A 74 -0.51 10.39 5.96
CA ALA A 74 -1.90 10.69 6.33
C ALA A 74 -2.83 9.48 6.16
N PHE A 75 -4.04 9.57 6.72
CA PHE A 75 -5.14 8.68 6.39
C PHE A 75 -5.65 8.95 4.98
N GLY A 76 -6.03 7.88 4.30
CA GLY A 76 -6.47 7.96 2.93
C GLY A 76 -6.36 6.63 2.20
N GLU A 77 -6.75 6.67 0.94
CA GLU A 77 -6.61 5.57 0.00
C GLU A 77 -5.52 5.96 -0.99
N TYR A 78 -4.50 5.10 -1.11
CA TYR A 78 -3.31 5.35 -1.88
C TYR A 78 -3.12 4.23 -2.89
N GLU A 79 -2.87 4.59 -4.14
CA GLU A 79 -2.47 3.65 -5.17
C GLU A 79 -0.95 3.70 -5.32
N VAL A 80 -0.27 2.63 -4.92
CA VAL A 80 1.18 2.52 -4.96
C VAL A 80 1.58 1.72 -6.20
N PRO A 81 2.21 2.34 -7.21
CA PRO A 81 2.67 1.61 -8.39
C PRO A 81 3.75 0.58 -8.01
N MET A 82 3.75 -0.56 -8.69
CA MET A 82 4.79 -1.56 -8.56
C MET A 82 5.61 -1.68 -9.85
N ARG A 83 6.93 -1.72 -9.70
CA ARG A 83 7.92 -2.00 -10.73
C ARG A 83 8.30 -3.48 -10.71
N LEU A 84 7.32 -4.37 -10.85
CA LEU A 84 7.59 -5.79 -11.00
C LEU A 84 8.34 -6.04 -12.33
N SER A 85 9.25 -7.02 -12.35
CA SER A 85 9.96 -7.38 -13.57
C SER A 85 8.97 -7.94 -14.61
N LYS A 86 9.34 -7.81 -15.90
CA LYS A 86 8.52 -8.22 -17.08
C LYS A 86 8.08 -9.70 -17.06
N THR A 87 8.55 -10.49 -16.09
CA THR A 87 8.23 -11.90 -15.89
C THR A 87 6.88 -12.14 -15.22
N ILE A 88 6.29 -11.13 -14.55
CA ILE A 88 4.95 -11.26 -13.95
C ILE A 88 3.91 -10.76 -14.96
N PRO A 89 2.96 -11.62 -15.38
CA PRO A 89 1.91 -11.19 -16.31
C PRO A 89 1.10 -10.07 -15.67
N LEU A 90 0.89 -8.98 -16.41
CA LEU A 90 -0.03 -7.92 -16.02
C LEU A 90 -1.47 -8.46 -16.09
N PRO A 91 -2.36 -8.04 -15.18
CA PRO A 91 -3.78 -8.36 -15.31
C PRO A 91 -4.36 -7.78 -16.60
N GLU A 92 -5.38 -8.42 -17.16
CA GLU A 92 -6.05 -7.95 -18.38
C GLU A 92 -6.53 -6.51 -18.21
N GLY A 93 -6.09 -5.62 -19.09
CA GLY A 93 -6.47 -4.20 -19.10
C GLY A 93 -5.61 -3.26 -18.26
N LYS A 94 -4.56 -3.74 -17.55
CA LYS A 94 -3.66 -2.87 -16.78
C LYS A 94 -2.31 -2.66 -17.46
N VAL A 95 -1.89 -1.39 -17.51
CA VAL A 95 -0.59 -0.95 -18.06
C VAL A 95 0.54 -1.16 -17.05
N GLN A 96 0.25 -1.10 -15.75
CA GLN A 96 1.20 -1.33 -14.67
C GLN A 96 0.52 -1.98 -13.46
N TRP A 97 1.31 -2.68 -12.65
CA TRP A 97 0.83 -3.17 -11.35
C TRP A 97 0.65 -2.00 -10.38
N THR A 98 -0.50 -1.93 -9.73
CA THR A 98 -0.79 -0.95 -8.68
C THR A 98 -1.32 -1.67 -7.44
N PHE A 99 -0.88 -1.22 -6.27
CA PHE A 99 -1.31 -1.71 -4.96
C PHE A 99 -2.26 -0.71 -4.33
N ASN A 100 -3.47 -1.14 -3.97
CA ASN A 100 -4.40 -0.30 -3.22
C ASN A 100 -4.10 -0.41 -1.72
N VAL A 101 -3.68 0.70 -1.11
CA VAL A 101 -3.37 0.81 0.31
C VAL A 101 -4.39 1.74 0.96
N LYS A 102 -5.15 1.23 1.92
CA LYS A 102 -6.04 2.04 2.75
C LYS A 102 -5.42 2.25 4.11
N VAL A 103 -5.14 3.50 4.45
CA VAL A 103 -4.67 3.89 5.78
C VAL A 103 -5.84 4.52 6.54
N HIS A 104 -6.19 3.95 7.69
CA HIS A 104 -7.25 4.47 8.55
C HIS A 104 -6.92 4.34 10.04
N GLY A 105 -7.71 5.00 10.88
CA GLY A 105 -7.53 5.03 12.33
C GLY A 105 -7.60 3.64 12.96
N LYS A 106 -6.73 3.41 13.94
CA LYS A 106 -6.82 2.26 14.84
C LYS A 106 -7.90 2.47 15.90
#